data_AF-A0A7T1M9R4-F1
#
_entry.id   AF-A0A7T1M9R4-F1
#
_cell.length_a   1.000
_cell.length_b   1.000
_cell.length_c   1.000
_cell.angle_alpha   90.00
_cell.angle_beta   90.00
_cell.angle_gamma   90.00
#
_symmetry.space_group_name_H-M   'P 1'
#
loop_
_entity.id
_entity.type
_entity.pdbx_description
1 polymer ?
#
loop_
_entity_poly.entity_id
_entity_poly.type
_entity_poly.pdbx_seq_one_letter_code
_entity_poly.pdbx_strand_id
1 'polypeptide(L)' 'MATIRIDNKNKVLVNGKSVASKLSDGALVFKTGFITFTIQGDPRIANESSWFDSDARTKGPIRRQ' A
#
# COMPACT_ATOMS: atom_id res chain seq x y z
N MET A 1 -12.34 -4.07 -7.79
CA MET A 1 -10.87 -3.98 -7.95
C MET A 1 -10.43 -2.62 -7.41
N ALA A 2 -9.45 -2.57 -6.50
CA ALA A 2 -8.92 -1.31 -5.99
C ALA A 2 -7.73 -0.86 -6.83
N THR A 3 -7.76 0.35 -7.37
CA THR A 3 -6.64 0.92 -8.15
C THR A 3 -5.80 1.79 -7.23
N ILE A 4 -4.54 1.38 -7.02
CA ILE A 4 -3.59 2.11 -6.16
C ILE A 4 -2.57 2.80 -7.08
N ARG A 5 -2.47 4.12 -6.97
CA ARG A 5 -1.47 4.94 -7.65
C ARG A 5 -0.58 5.61 -6.62
N ILE A 6 0.72 5.57 -6.84
CA ILE A 6 1.73 6.18 -5.96
C ILE A 6 2.52 7.16 -6.84
N ASP A 7 2.62 8.41 -6.41
CA ASP A 7 3.44 9.41 -7.11
C ASP A 7 4.89 9.42 -6.59
N ASN A 8 5.78 10.13 -7.29
CA ASN A 8 7.19 10.27 -6.92
C ASN A 8 7.42 11.07 -5.63
N LYS A 9 6.36 11.63 -5.03
CA LYS A 9 6.37 12.35 -3.75
C LYS A 9 5.74 11.51 -2.63
N ASN A 10 5.61 10.20 -2.83
CA ASN A 10 4.99 9.26 -1.89
C ASN A 10 3.50 9.52 -1.61
N LYS A 11 2.81 10.33 -2.43
CA LYS A 11 1.35 10.49 -2.34
C LYS A 11 0.68 9.26 -2.91
N VAL A 12 -0.31 8.77 -2.18
CA VAL A 12 -1.08 7.59 -2.55
C VAL A 12 -2.50 7.99 -2.90
N LEU A 13 -2.97 7.51 -4.05
CA LEU A 13 -4.35 7.61 -4.50
C LEU A 13 -4.94 6.21 -4.58
N VAL A 14 -6.01 5.97 -3.84
CA VAL A 14 -6.78 4.73 -3.88
C VAL A 14 -8.11 5.03 -4.55
N ASN A 15 -8.39 4.37 -5.67
CA ASN A 15 -9.59 4.61 -6.49
C ASN A 15 -9.76 6.10 -6.86
N GLY A 16 -8.66 6.80 -7.11
CA GLY A 16 -8.65 8.23 -7.42
C GLY A 16 -8.78 9.17 -6.20
N LYS A 17 -8.99 8.64 -4.99
CA LYS A 17 -9.02 9.44 -3.75
C LYS A 17 -7.66 9.44 -3.07
N SER A 18 -7.14 10.63 -2.77
CA SER A 18 -5.89 10.76 -2.01
C SER A 18 -6.08 10.22 -0.60
N VAL A 19 -5.15 9.37 -0.16
CA VAL A 19 -5.10 8.84 1.21
C VAL A 19 -3.83 9.31 1.89
N ALA A 20 -3.88 9.43 3.21
CA ALA A 20 -2.68 9.73 3.99
C ALA A 20 -1.73 8.52 3.92
N SER A 21 -0.48 8.81 3.62
CA SER A 21 0.61 7.84 3.56
C SER A 21 1.77 8.31 4.44
N LYS A 22 2.52 7.34 4.97
CA LYS A 22 3.71 7.57 5.79
C LYS A 22 4.84 6.70 5.28
N LEU A 23 6.00 7.32 5.06
CA LEU A 23 7.23 6.57 4.83
C LEU A 23 7.82 6.19 6.20
N SER A 24 8.03 4.91 6.44
CA SER A 24 8.57 4.35 7.69
C SER A 24 9.52 3.21 7.34
N ASP A 25 10.77 3.26 7.80
CA ASP A 25 11.80 2.23 7.57
C ASP A 25 11.90 1.76 6.11
N GLY A 26 11.88 2.71 5.16
CA GLY A 26 11.98 2.39 3.72
C GLY A 26 10.70 1.81 3.11
N ALA A 27 9.60 1.72 3.87
CA ALA A 27 8.30 1.27 3.40
C ALA A 27 7.28 2.41 3.41
N LEU A 28 6.49 2.51 2.33
CA LEU A 28 5.34 3.41 2.26
C LEU A 28 4.11 2.71 2.83
N VAL A 29 3.63 3.20 3.96
CA VAL A 29 2.48 2.66 4.69
C VAL A 29 1.29 3.60 4.53
N PHE A 30 0.12 3.07 4.17
CA PHE A 30 -1.12 3.84 4.11
C PHE A 30 -2.33 2.98 4.49
N LYS A 31 -3.46 3.61 4.80
CA LYS A 31 -4.69 2.91 5.22
C LYS A 31 -5.87 3.25 4.34
N THR A 32 -6.72 2.25 4.07
CA THR A 32 -8.05 2.42 3.49
C THR A 32 -9.07 1.65 4.34
N GLY A 33 -9.93 2.37 5.06
CA GLY A 33 -10.80 1.76 6.07
C GLY A 33 -10.00 0.94 7.09
N PHE A 34 -10.28 -0.36 7.17
CA PHE A 34 -9.61 -1.32 8.07
C PHE A 34 -8.37 -2.00 7.46
N ILE A 35 -8.05 -1.71 6.20
CA ILE A 35 -6.92 -2.31 5.51
C ILE A 35 -5.72 -1.36 5.57
N THR A 36 -4.62 -1.85 6.14
CA THR A 36 -3.30 -1.22 6.10
C THR A 36 -2.50 -1.82 4.96
N PHE A 37 -1.96 -0.98 4.09
CA PHE A 37 -1.08 -1.37 3.01
C PHE A 37 0.34 -0.93 3.34
N THR A 38 1.29 -1.81 3.04
CA THR A 38 2.72 -1.57 3.20
C THR A 38 3.40 -1.88 1.88
N ILE A 39 3.99 -0.86 1.28
CA ILE A 39 4.73 -0.96 0.02
C ILE A 39 6.20 -0.75 0.36
N GLN A 40 6.99 -1.83 0.37
CA GLN A 40 8.43 -1.75 0.63
C GLN A 40 9.19 -1.23 -0.61
N GLY A 41 10.28 -0.50 -0.35
CA GLY A 41 11.14 0.15 -1.33
C GLY A 41 11.91 -0.82 -2.23
N ASP A 42 12.28 -0.30 -3.41
CA ASP A 42 12.64 -0.99 -4.66
C ASP A 42 11.45 -1.59 -5.46
N PRO A 43 10.93 -0.87 -6.47
CA PRO A 43 9.86 -1.36 -7.33
C PRO A 43 10.26 -2.55 -8.23
N ARG A 44 11.52 -2.99 -8.22
CA ARG A 44 12.03 -4.15 -8.98
C ARG A 44 11.93 -5.46 -8.19
N ILE A 45 11.80 -5.39 -6.86
CA ILE A 45 11.62 -6.57 -6.01
C ILE A 45 10.13 -6.84 -5.88
N ALA A 46 9.58 -7.57 -6.85
CA ALA A 46 8.23 -8.11 -6.74
C ALA A 46 8.18 -9.07 -5.53
N ASN A 47 7.17 -8.91 -4.67
CA ASN A 47 6.80 -9.73 -3.48
C ASN A 47 7.07 -9.13 -2.08
N GLU A 48 7.71 -7.98 -1.93
CA GLU A 48 7.90 -7.36 -0.60
C GLU A 48 6.70 -6.48 -0.15
N SER A 49 5.80 -6.15 -1.06
CA SER A 49 4.60 -5.38 -0.74
C SER A 49 3.47 -6.27 -0.21
N SER A 50 2.82 -5.86 0.88
CA SER A 50 1.74 -6.61 1.52
C SER A 50 0.62 -5.72 2.03
N TRP A 51 -0.57 -6.29 2.18
CA TRP A 51 -1.71 -5.66 2.83
C TRP A 51 -2.10 -6.48 4.08
N PHE A 52 -2.69 -5.79 5.06
CA PHE A 52 -3.21 -6.36 6.29
C PHE A 52 -4.57 -5.73 6.58
N ASP A 53 -5.61 -6.56 6.68
CA ASP A 53 -6.95 -6.17 7.11
C ASP A 53 -7.09 -6.48 8.61
N SER A 54 -7.28 -5.44 9.42
CA SER A 54 -7.44 -5.61 10.87
C SER A 54 -8.81 -6.12 11.28
N ASP A 55 -9.85 -5.90 10.48
CA ASP A 55 -11.22 -6.32 10.76
C ASP A 55 -11.37 -7.82 10.51
N ALA A 56 -10.93 -8.28 9.34
CA ALA A 56 -10.88 -9.70 9.00
C ALA A 56 -9.67 -10.43 9.63
N ARG A 57 -8.71 -9.68 10.21
CA ARG A 57 -7.43 -10.19 10.71
C ARG A 57 -6.66 -11.01 9.65
N THR A 58 -6.74 -10.61 8.39
CA THR A 58 -6.11 -11.29 7.25
C THR A 58 -4.99 -10.45 6.65
N LYS A 59 -4.04 -11.09 5.96
CA LYS A 59 -2.97 -10.40 5.23
C LYS A 59 -2.65 -11.12 3.93
N GLY A 60 -2.12 -10.40 2.96
CA GLY A 60 -1.71 -10.99 1.70
C GLY A 60 -0.68 -10.16 0.94
N PRO A 61 0.03 -10.78 -0.02
CA PRO A 61 0.93 -10.05 -0.90
C PRO A 61 0.15 -9.13 -1.84
N ILE A 62 0.75 -7.99 -2.18
CA ILE A 62 0.23 -7.10 -3.23
C ILE A 62 0.92 -7.51 -4.52
N ARG A 63 0.16 -8.12 -5.44
CA ARG A 63 0.62 -8.43 -6.78
C ARG A 63 0.43 -7.21 -7.68
N ARG A 64 1.48 -6.78 -8.37
CA ARG A 64 1.33 -5.88 -9.54
C ARG A 64 0.72 -6.70 -10.67
N GLN A 65 -0.33 -6.17 -11.29
CA GLN A 65 -0.83 -6.64 -12.59
C GLN A 65 -0.14 -5.86 -13.71
#